data_AF-A0A7Y3JZU3-F1
#
_entry.id   AF-A0A7Y3JZU3-F1
#
_cell.length_a   1.000
_cell.length_b   1.000
_cell.length_c   1.000
_cell.angle_alpha   90.00
_cell.angle_beta   90.00
_cell.angle_gamma   90.00
#
_symmetry.space_group_name_H-M   'P 1'
#
loop_
_entity.id
_entity.type
_entity.pdbx_description
1 polymer ?
#
loop_
_entity_poly.entity_id
_entity_poly.type
_entity_poly.pdbx_seq_one_letter_code
_entity_poly.pdbx_strand_id
1 'polypeptide(L)'
;MANFFETLPDGWTIYLWLIIGAMIIVAVLYWIRWGAKNEQFDEDIKYVIFDEKDREKMTPAEYAKSREVINSQIESRNRFLADKAEKQK
;
A
#
# COMPACT_ATOMS: atom_id res chain seq x y z
N MET A 1 13.74 -23.62 -34.59
CA MET A 1 12.98 -22.69 -33.72
C MET A 1 12.65 -21.37 -34.42
N ALA A 2 13.52 -20.82 -35.28
CA ALA A 2 13.21 -19.58 -36.02
C ALA A 2 11.95 -19.68 -36.91
N ASN A 3 11.77 -20.81 -37.60
CA ASN A 3 10.64 -21.05 -38.53
C ASN A 3 9.25 -21.13 -37.87
N PHE A 4 9.17 -21.27 -36.53
CA PHE A 4 7.87 -21.31 -35.84
C PHE A 4 7.25 -19.92 -35.73
N PHE A 5 8.08 -18.90 -35.52
CA PHE A 5 7.60 -17.52 -35.41
C PHE A 5 7.18 -16.93 -36.76
N GLU A 6 7.75 -17.40 -37.87
CA GLU A 6 7.42 -16.99 -39.24
C GLU A 6 6.15 -17.65 -39.81
N THR A 7 5.67 -18.73 -39.17
CA THR A 7 4.42 -19.43 -39.57
C THR A 7 3.21 -19.01 -38.75
N LEU A 8 3.41 -18.18 -37.72
CA LEU A 8 2.31 -17.62 -36.94
C LEU A 8 1.61 -16.53 -37.76
N PRO A 9 0.26 -16.52 -37.81
CA PRO A 9 -0.49 -15.44 -38.46
C PRO A 9 -0.05 -14.08 -37.90
N ASP A 10 -0.02 -13.07 -38.76
CA ASP A 10 0.58 -11.73 -38.58
C ASP A 10 -0.06 -10.85 -37.46
N GLY A 11 -0.75 -11.47 -36.51
CA GLY A 11 -1.38 -10.83 -35.36
C GLY A 11 -1.11 -11.54 -34.03
N TRP A 12 -0.26 -12.57 -33.96
CA TRP A 12 -0.08 -13.35 -32.72
C TRP A 12 0.48 -12.52 -31.55
N THR A 13 1.25 -11.49 -31.87
CA THR A 13 1.86 -10.56 -30.90
C THR A 13 0.79 -9.83 -30.09
N ILE A 14 -0.40 -9.57 -30.63
CA ILE A 14 -1.49 -8.92 -29.88
C ILE A 14 -1.95 -9.78 -28.70
N TYR A 15 -2.01 -11.10 -28.88
CA TYR A 15 -2.41 -12.01 -27.82
C TYR A 15 -1.36 -12.04 -26.69
N LEU A 16 -0.08 -11.96 -27.05
CA LEU A 16 1.00 -11.85 -26.06
C LEU A 16 0.88 -10.54 -25.27
N TRP A 17 0.64 -9.42 -25.95
CA TRP A 17 0.43 -8.12 -25.29
C TRP A 17 -0.79 -8.13 -24.36
N LEU A 18 -1.88 -8.78 -24.75
CA LEU A 18 -3.07 -8.93 -23.90
C LEU A 18 -2.77 -9.72 -22.62
N ILE A 19 -2.02 -10.82 -22.72
CA ILE A 19 -1.61 -11.62 -21.55
C ILE A 19 -0.70 -10.79 -20.64
N ILE A 20 0.29 -10.11 -21.21
CA ILE A 20 1.20 -9.24 -20.44
C ILE A 20 0.41 -8.13 -19.74
N GLY A 21 -0.52 -7.47 -20.44
CA GLY A 21 -1.38 -6.44 -19.86
C GLY A 21 -2.24 -6.97 -18.71
N ALA A 22 -2.85 -8.15 -18.88
CA ALA A 22 -3.61 -8.79 -17.82
C ALA A 22 -2.74 -9.13 -16.59
N MET A 23 -1.53 -9.64 -16.81
CA MET A 23 -0.58 -9.95 -15.74
C MET A 23 -0.15 -8.70 -14.96
N ILE A 24 0.04 -7.58 -15.64
CA ILE A 24 0.36 -6.30 -14.99
C ILE A 24 -0.79 -5.87 -14.07
N ILE A 25 -2.04 -5.96 -14.54
CA ILE A 25 -3.22 -5.62 -13.72
C ILE A 25 -3.28 -6.50 -12.48
N VAL A 26 -3.11 -7.82 -12.63
CA VAL A 26 -3.11 -8.77 -11.51
C VAL A 26 -1.99 -8.44 -10.51
N ALA A 27 -0.80 -8.12 -11.00
CA ALA A 27 0.31 -7.70 -10.15
C ALA A 27 -0.05 -6.43 -9.36
N VAL A 28 -0.55 -5.38 -10.03
CA VAL A 28 -0.96 -4.13 -9.37
C VAL A 28 -2.00 -4.39 -8.28
N LEU A 29 -3.03 -5.19 -8.57
CA LEU A 29 -4.05 -5.55 -7.58
C LEU A 29 -3.47 -6.29 -6.38
N TYR A 30 -2.55 -7.24 -6.62
CA TYR A 30 -1.84 -7.94 -5.55
C TYR A 30 -1.04 -6.98 -4.67
N TRP A 31 -0.28 -6.06 -5.28
CA TRP A 31 0.55 -5.10 -4.55
C TRP A 31 -0.29 -4.08 -3.78
N ILE A 32 -1.39 -3.58 -4.34
CA ILE A 32 -2.34 -2.71 -3.61
C ILE A 32 -2.94 -3.46 -2.43
N ARG A 33 -3.40 -4.70 -2.64
CA ARG A 33 -3.97 -5.54 -1.58
C ARG A 33 -2.96 -5.81 -0.47
N TRP A 34 -1.70 -6.03 -0.83
CA TRP A 34 -0.60 -6.20 0.11
C TRP A 34 -0.30 -4.90 0.86
N GLY A 35 -0.17 -3.77 0.18
CA GLY A 35 0.08 -2.47 0.82
C GLY A 35 -1.03 -2.06 1.78
N ALA A 36 -2.29 -2.32 1.42
CA ALA A 36 -3.44 -2.09 2.31
C ALA A 36 -3.42 -2.98 3.56
N LYS A 37 -2.89 -4.21 3.48
CA LYS A 37 -2.75 -5.11 4.64
C LYS A 37 -1.58 -4.77 5.55
N ASN A 38 -0.56 -4.10 5.01
CA ASN A 38 0.66 -3.73 5.76
C ASN A 38 0.66 -2.25 6.15
N GLU A 39 -0.52 -1.62 6.19
CA GLU A 39 -0.70 -0.24 6.65
C GLU A 39 0.17 0.79 5.88
N GLN A 40 0.49 0.52 4.61
CA GLN A 40 1.36 1.40 3.80
C GLN A 40 0.64 2.63 3.24
N PHE A 41 -0.70 2.59 3.19
CA PHE A 41 -1.52 3.73 2.82
C PHE A 41 -2.04 4.38 4.10
N ASP A 42 -1.29 5.36 4.62
CA ASP A 42 -1.72 6.18 5.75
C ASP A 42 -2.34 7.47 5.22
N GLU A 43 -3.68 7.51 5.19
CA GLU A 43 -4.44 8.69 4.76
C GLU A 43 -4.25 9.88 5.71
N ASP A 44 -3.72 9.64 6.92
CA ASP A 44 -3.59 10.63 7.99
C ASP A 44 -2.15 11.16 8.14
N ILE A 45 -1.27 10.96 7.14
CA ILE A 45 0.13 11.44 7.15
C ILE A 45 0.26 12.93 7.54
N LYS A 46 -0.73 13.75 7.16
CA LYS A 46 -0.78 15.17 7.51
C LYS A 46 -0.77 15.38 9.03
N TYR A 47 -1.43 14.50 9.78
CA TYR A 47 -1.54 14.57 11.23
C TYR A 47 -0.35 13.96 11.98
N VAL A 48 0.48 13.16 11.29
CA VAL A 48 1.71 12.60 11.84
C VAL A 48 2.83 13.64 11.93
N ILE A 49 2.79 14.65 11.04
CA ILE A 49 3.78 15.73 11.01
C ILE A 49 3.53 16.78 12.10
N PHE A 50 2.28 16.91 12.58
CA PHE A 50 1.94 17.92 13.57
C PHE A 50 2.39 17.51 14.98
N ASP A 51 3.18 18.38 15.59
CA ASP A 51 3.61 18.23 16.97
C ASP A 51 2.72 19.06 17.94
N GLU A 52 2.98 18.94 19.24
CA GLU A 52 2.26 19.72 20.26
C GLU A 52 2.43 21.23 20.12
N LYS A 53 3.50 21.68 19.47
CA LYS A 53 3.83 23.10 19.28
C LYS A 53 3.03 23.69 18.12
N ASP A 54 2.55 22.86 17.20
CA ASP A 54 1.66 23.26 16.11
C ASP A 54 0.18 23.37 16.53
N ARG A 55 -0.15 23.20 17.82
CA ARG A 55 -1.52 23.28 18.34
C ARG A 55 -2.25 24.58 17.98
N GLU A 56 -1.54 25.70 18.00
CA GLU A 56 -2.11 27.02 17.66
C GLU A 56 -2.38 27.20 16.16
N LYS A 57 -1.80 26.34 15.31
CA LYS A 57 -2.00 26.35 13.85
C LYS A 57 -3.14 25.45 13.40
N MET A 58 -3.80 24.76 14.33
CA MET A 58 -4.88 23.81 14.07
C MET A 58 -6.19 24.31 14.66
N THR A 59 -7.30 24.03 13.96
CA THR A 59 -8.62 24.16 14.58
C THR A 59 -8.79 23.10 15.68
N PRO A 60 -9.68 23.32 16.67
CA PRO A 60 -9.95 22.31 17.71
C PRO A 60 -10.38 20.95 17.16
N ALA A 61 -11.07 20.93 16.00
CA ALA A 61 -11.48 19.72 15.31
C ALA A 61 -10.29 18.97 14.68
N GLU A 62 -9.35 19.67 14.04
CA GLU A 62 -8.13 19.06 13.48
C GLU A 62 -7.20 18.52 14.57
N TYR A 63 -7.13 19.20 15.72
CA TYR A 63 -6.37 18.73 16.88
C TYR A 63 -6.99 17.47 17.49
N ALA A 64 -8.32 17.39 17.57
CA ALA A 64 -8.99 16.17 18.01
C ALA A 64 -8.69 14.99 17.06
N LYS A 65 -8.72 15.26 15.74
CA LYS A 65 -8.37 14.26 14.72
C LYS A 65 -6.92 13.80 14.83
N SER A 66 -5.98 14.71 15.05
CA SER A 66 -4.56 14.34 15.18
C SER A 66 -4.29 13.44 16.38
N ARG A 67 -5.00 13.63 17.49
CA ARG A 67 -4.90 12.74 18.66
C ARG A 67 -5.49 11.36 18.40
N GLU A 68 -6.59 11.27 17.67
CA GLU A 68 -7.15 10.00 17.22
C GLU A 68 -6.13 9.22 16.37
N VAL A 69 -5.48 9.90 15.41
CA VAL A 69 -4.46 9.32 14.52
C VAL A 69 -3.20 8.87 15.26
N ILE A 70 -2.73 9.66 16.22
CA ILE A 70 -1.56 9.27 17.04
C ILE A 70 -1.88 8.02 17.85
N ASN A 71 -3.08 7.93 18.42
CA ASN A 71 -3.50 6.76 19.19
C ASN A 71 -3.60 5.51 18.32
N SER A 72 -4.16 5.60 17.11
CA SER A 72 -4.26 4.46 16.19
C SER A 72 -2.88 3.94 15.74
N GLN A 73 -1.91 4.84 15.52
CA GLN A 73 -0.53 4.46 15.21
C GLN A 73 0.18 3.78 16.39
N ILE A 74 0.01 4.30 17.61
CA ILE A 74 0.58 3.66 18.81
C ILE A 74 0.00 2.26 18.97
N GLU A 75 -1.31 2.09 18.75
CA GLU A 75 -1.97 0.79 18.81
C GLU A 75 -1.43 -0.17 17.73
N SER A 76 -1.32 0.28 16.48
CA SER A 76 -0.69 -0.50 15.40
C SER A 76 0.71 -0.95 15.80
N ARG A 77 1.56 -0.03 16.26
CA ARG A 77 2.92 -0.32 16.70
C ARG A 77 2.93 -1.38 17.79
N ASN A 78 2.04 -1.28 18.78
CA ASN A 78 1.94 -2.26 19.85
C ASN A 78 1.51 -3.64 19.33
N ARG A 79 0.58 -3.72 18.37
CA ARG A 79 0.21 -4.99 17.70
C ARG A 79 1.41 -5.62 17.01
N PHE A 80 2.17 -4.85 16.23
CA PHE A 80 3.36 -5.35 15.55
C PHE A 80 4.47 -5.81 16.52
N LEU A 81 4.68 -5.09 17.63
CA LEU A 81 5.64 -5.48 18.66
C LEU A 81 5.22 -6.75 19.39
N ALA A 82 3.93 -6.92 19.67
CA ALA A 82 3.39 -8.14 20.28
C ALA A 82 3.56 -9.36 19.38
N ASP A 83 3.20 -9.25 18.09
CA ASP A 83 3.38 -10.33 17.09
C ASP A 83 4.86 -10.70 16.91
N LYS A 84 5.77 -9.71 16.92
CA LYS A 84 7.22 -9.97 16.92
C LYS A 84 7.69 -10.70 18.17
N ALA A 85 7.19 -10.32 19.34
CA ALA A 85 7.57 -10.96 20.60
C ALA A 85 7.05 -12.40 20.70
N GLU A 86 5.88 -12.69 20.14
CA GLU A 86 5.33 -14.05 20.06
C GLU A 86 6.14 -14.94 19.11
N LYS A 87 6.52 -14.43 17.93
CA LYS A 87 7.35 -15.15 16.95
C LYS A 87 8.79 -15.44 17.41
N GLN A 88 9.27 -14.77 18.46
CA GLN A 88 10.62 -14.95 19.01
C GLN A 88 10.67 -15.90 20.21
N LYS A 89 9.52 -16.41 20.68
CA LYS A 89 9.44 -17.44 21.72
C LYS A 89 9.42 -18.84 21.10
#